data_AF-A0A1F1CAR4-F1
#
_entry.id   AF-A0A1F1CAR4-F1
#
_cell.length_a   1.000
_cell.length_b   1.000
_cell.length_c   1.000
_cell.angle_alpha   90.00
_cell.angle_beta   90.00
_cell.angle_gamma   90.00
#
_symmetry.space_group_name_H-M   'P 1'
#
loop_
_entity.id
_entity.type
_entity.pdbx_description
1 polymer ?
#
loop_
_entity_poly.entity_id
_entity_poly.type
_entity_poly.pdbx_seq_one_letter_code
_entity_poly.pdbx_strand_id
1 'polypeptide(L)'
;MKKIIFERKKYVYVNSKRSQQKDFLIIKNLMSREVQVEIRIEGNLLDLLVLNSRGIKFYNLQLLSLPRYINITVKEVEEDIDLTLNKNRYYKKFYFFKKFDK
;
A
#
# COMPACT_ATOMS: atom_id res chain seq x y z
N MET A 1 -15.88 2.78 -15.35
CA MET A 1 -14.48 2.35 -15.55
C MET A 1 -13.70 2.59 -14.26
N LYS A 2 -12.95 1.61 -13.72
CA LYS A 2 -12.17 1.82 -12.48
C LYS A 2 -10.98 2.75 -12.77
N LYS A 3 -10.91 3.89 -12.05
CA LYS A 3 -9.90 4.95 -12.26
C LYS A 3 -8.56 4.65 -11.56
N ILE A 4 -8.61 3.86 -10.49
CA ILE A 4 -7.47 3.28 -9.80
C ILE A 4 -7.56 1.76 -9.93
N ILE A 5 -6.44 1.12 -10.24
CA ILE A 5 -6.31 -0.34 -10.24
C ILE A 5 -5.18 -0.75 -9.30
N PHE A 6 -5.34 -1.89 -8.63
CA PHE A 6 -4.29 -2.43 -7.79
C PHE A 6 -4.23 -3.95 -7.89
N GLU A 7 -3.05 -4.50 -7.68
CA GLU A 7 -2.81 -5.93 -7.59
C GLU A 7 -1.76 -6.23 -6.52
N ARG A 8 -1.90 -7.35 -5.81
CA ARG A 8 -0.86 -7.86 -4.92
C ARG A 8 -0.08 -8.94 -5.65
N LYS A 9 1.24 -8.80 -5.74
CA LYS A 9 2.14 -9.77 -6.37
C LYS A 9 3.27 -10.17 -5.44
N LYS A 10 3.48 -11.48 -5.35
CA LYS A 10 4.65 -12.06 -4.69
C LYS A 10 5.69 -12.41 -5.75
N TYR A 11 6.87 -11.84 -5.62
CA TYR A 11 8.02 -12.12 -6.47
C TYR A 11 8.98 -12.99 -5.68
N VAL A 12 9.45 -14.07 -6.29
CA VAL A 12 10.53 -14.89 -5.73
C VAL A 12 11.79 -14.55 -6.50
N TYR A 13 12.74 -13.93 -5.81
CA TYR A 13 14.09 -13.75 -6.34
C TYR A 13 14.91 -14.98 -5.95
N VAL A 14 15.33 -15.75 -6.94
CA VAL A 14 16.20 -16.92 -6.76
C VAL A 14 17.58 -16.55 -7.26
N ASN A 15 18.58 -16.65 -6.40
CA ASN A 15 19.98 -16.66 -6.80
C ASN A 15 20.63 -17.97 -6.29
N SER A 16 21.81 -18.32 -6.81
CA SER A 16 22.53 -19.59 -6.57
C SER A 16 22.74 -19.97 -5.10
N LYS A 17 22.58 -19.03 -4.15
CA LYS A 17 22.77 -19.26 -2.71
C LYS A 17 21.55 -18.96 -1.83
N ARG A 18 20.54 -18.24 -2.32
CA ARG A 18 19.39 -17.78 -1.52
C ARG A 18 18.13 -17.59 -2.37
N SER A 19 16.98 -17.97 -1.81
CA SER A 19 15.67 -17.53 -2.28
C SER A 19 15.14 -16.43 -1.35
N GLN A 20 14.71 -15.31 -1.92
CA GLN A 20 14.02 -14.26 -1.18
C GLN A 20 12.66 -14.01 -1.82
N GLN A 21 11.60 -14.12 -1.04
CA GLN A 21 10.27 -13.73 -1.46
C GLN A 21 10.01 -12.27 -1.07
N LYS A 22 9.58 -11.47 -2.03
CA LYS A 22 9.09 -10.10 -1.81
C LYS A 22 7.62 -10.02 -2.14
N ASP A 23 6.87 -9.28 -1.34
CA ASP A 23 5.42 -9.11 -1.47
C ASP A 23 5.12 -7.64 -1.72
N PHE A 24 4.48 -7.33 -2.84
CA PHE A 24 4.20 -5.97 -3.25
C PHE A 24 2.72 -5.76 -3.53
N LEU A 25 2.20 -4.63 -3.08
CA LEU A 25 0.98 -4.03 -3.61
C LEU A 25 1.38 -3.05 -4.72
N ILE A 26 0.93 -3.31 -5.93
CA ILE A 26 1.16 -2.48 -7.11
C ILE A 26 -0.11 -1.68 -7.33
N ILE A 27 0.00 -0.36 -7.33
CA ILE A 27 -1.14 0.55 -7.51
C ILE A 27 -0.87 1.40 -8.73
N LYS A 28 -1.88 1.51 -9.61
CA LYS A 28 -1.79 2.32 -10.82
C LYS A 28 -2.92 3.34 -10.85
N ASN A 29 -2.55 4.59 -11.09
CA ASN A 29 -3.47 5.66 -11.41
C ASN A 29 -3.65 5.69 -12.92
N LEU A 30 -4.88 5.55 -13.41
CA LEU A 30 -5.18 5.63 -14.85
C LEU A 30 -5.65 7.02 -15.28
N MET A 31 -5.80 7.95 -14.34
CA MET A 31 -6.26 9.31 -14.60
C MET A 31 -5.11 10.19 -15.10
N SER A 32 -5.49 11.26 -15.81
CA SER A 32 -4.58 12.32 -16.27
C SER A 32 -4.26 13.37 -15.19
N ARG A 33 -4.64 13.13 -13.93
CA ARG A 33 -4.37 14.00 -12.78
C ARG A 33 -3.75 13.21 -11.64
N GLU A 34 -3.05 13.93 -10.77
CA GLU A 34 -2.62 13.41 -9.48
C GLU A 34 -3.83 13.10 -8.58
N VAL A 35 -3.71 12.05 -7.77
CA VAL A 35 -4.72 11.64 -6.80
C VAL A 35 -4.10 11.12 -5.52
N GLN A 36 -4.72 11.47 -4.41
CA GLN A 36 -4.46 10.83 -3.13
C GLN A 36 -5.30 9.55 -3.03
N VAL A 37 -4.70 8.47 -2.58
CA VAL A 37 -5.40 7.20 -2.36
C VAL A 37 -5.18 6.71 -0.93
N GLU A 38 -6.23 6.12 -0.35
CA GLU A 38 -6.15 5.36 0.87
C GLU A 38 -5.94 3.87 0.59
N ILE A 39 -5.01 3.27 1.33
CA ILE A 39 -4.86 1.81 1.40
C ILE A 39 -5.43 1.35 2.73
N ARG A 40 -6.33 0.36 2.70
CA ARG A 40 -6.83 -0.31 3.90
C ARG A 40 -6.59 -1.81 3.85
N ILE A 41 -6.35 -2.37 5.03
CA ILE A 41 -6.24 -3.81 5.28
C ILE A 41 -7.31 -4.18 6.31
N GLU A 42 -8.22 -5.09 5.95
CA GLU A 42 -9.35 -5.48 6.81
C GLU A 42 -10.12 -4.25 7.35
N GLY A 43 -10.32 -3.23 6.50
CA GLY A 43 -11.00 -1.98 6.86
C GLY A 43 -10.16 -0.97 7.64
N ASN A 44 -8.99 -1.36 8.17
CA ASN A 44 -8.08 -0.46 8.89
C ASN A 44 -7.18 0.31 7.94
N LEU A 45 -7.02 1.61 8.19
CA LEU A 45 -6.15 2.49 7.41
C LEU A 45 -4.69 2.08 7.59
N LEU A 46 -4.05 1.70 6.49
CA LEU A 46 -2.64 1.37 6.42
C LEU A 46 -1.82 2.61 6.08
N ASP A 47 -2.17 3.27 4.97
CA ASP A 47 -1.39 4.39 4.44
C ASP A 47 -2.26 5.27 3.52
N LEU A 48 -1.76 6.49 3.28
CA LEU A 48 -2.27 7.50 2.37
C LEU A 48 -1.11 7.92 1.48
N LEU A 49 -1.28 7.73 0.19
CA LEU A 49 -0.22 8.01 -0.77
C LEU A 49 -0.76 8.83 -1.93
N VAL A 50 0.08 9.73 -2.40
CA VAL A 50 -0.16 10.47 -3.63
C VAL A 50 0.36 9.64 -4.81
N LEU A 51 -0.48 9.52 -5.84
CA LEU A 51 -0.17 8.92 -7.13
C LEU A 51 -0.19 9.99 -8.20
N ASN A 52 0.95 10.17 -8.87
CA ASN A 52 1.04 11.04 -10.03
C ASN A 52 0.08 10.60 -11.14
N SER A 53 -0.25 11.55 -12.03
CA SER A 53 -0.98 11.29 -13.28
C SER A 53 -0.37 10.11 -14.05
N ARG A 54 -1.20 9.13 -14.42
CA ARG A 54 -0.79 7.89 -15.12
C ARG A 54 0.35 7.11 -14.42
N GLY A 55 0.55 7.33 -13.13
CA GLY A 55 1.67 6.79 -12.36
C GLY A 55 1.43 5.37 -11.84
N ILE A 56 2.53 4.67 -11.54
CA ILE A 56 2.56 3.36 -10.90
C ILE A 56 3.39 3.46 -9.62
N LYS A 57 2.89 2.91 -8.51
CA LYS A 57 3.61 2.84 -7.24
C LYS A 57 3.68 1.40 -6.75
N PHE A 58 4.87 1.01 -6.29
CA PHE A 58 5.14 -0.29 -5.70
C PHE A 58 5.25 -0.11 -4.19
N TYR A 59 4.36 -0.76 -3.45
CA TYR A 59 4.31 -0.69 -2.00
C TYR A 59 4.73 -2.03 -1.41
N ASN A 60 5.82 -2.03 -0.64
CA ASN A 60 6.38 -3.27 -0.08
C ASN A 60 5.56 -3.71 1.14
N LEU A 61 4.88 -4.85 1.03
CA LEU A 61 4.09 -5.45 2.10
C LEU A 61 4.90 -6.40 2.98
N GLN A 62 6.18 -6.64 2.68
CA GLN A 62 6.99 -7.67 3.33
C GLN A 62 7.10 -7.48 4.85
N LEU A 63 7.18 -6.22 5.33
CA LEU A 63 7.30 -5.92 6.77
C LEU A 63 5.99 -6.14 7.55
N LEU A 64 4.87 -6.33 6.84
CA LEU A 64 3.57 -6.49 7.46
C LEU A 64 3.17 -7.96 7.67
N SER A 65 3.96 -8.92 7.18
CA SER A 65 3.73 -10.37 7.33
C SER A 65 2.28 -10.79 7.04
N LEU A 66 1.67 -10.18 6.02
CA LEU A 66 0.23 -10.34 5.78
C LEU A 66 -0.13 -11.74 5.26
N PRO A 67 -1.24 -12.34 5.76
CA PRO A 67 -1.79 -13.57 5.21
C PRO A 67 -2.01 -13.49 3.70
N ARG A 68 -2.01 -14.65 3.01
CA ARG A 68 -2.24 -14.71 1.56
C ARG A 68 -3.63 -14.17 1.18
N TYR A 69 -4.63 -14.51 1.97
CA TYR A 69 -6.02 -14.07 1.82
C TYR A 69 -6.28 -13.00 2.87
N ILE A 70 -5.98 -11.75 2.53
CA ILE A 70 -6.28 -10.59 3.35
C ILE A 70 -7.01 -9.59 2.46
N ASN A 71 -8.05 -8.96 2.98
CA ASN A 71 -8.81 -7.97 2.25
C ASN A 71 -8.02 -6.65 2.20
N ILE A 72 -7.59 -6.29 0.99
CA ILE A 72 -6.92 -5.02 0.70
C ILE A 72 -7.86 -4.19 -0.16
N THR A 73 -8.10 -2.95 0.25
CA THR A 73 -8.82 -1.98 -0.58
C THR A 73 -7.93 -0.79 -0.85
N VAL A 74 -7.94 -0.31 -2.09
CA VAL A 74 -7.32 0.94 -2.49
C VAL A 74 -8.38 1.82 -3.12
N LYS A 75 -8.55 3.03 -2.60
CA LYS A 75 -9.58 3.98 -3.06
C LYS A 75 -9.02 5.38 -3.14
N GLU A 76 -9.54 6.18 -4.07
CA GLU A 76 -9.28 7.62 -4.08
C GLU A 76 -9.86 8.25 -2.80
N VAL A 77 -9.13 9.21 -2.24
CA VAL A 77 -9.62 10.02 -1.12
C VAL A 77 -10.46 11.15 -1.70
N GLU A 78 -11.77 11.06 -1.52
CA GLU A 78 -12.73 12.09 -1.98
C GLU A 78 -13.06 13.10 -0.86
N GLU A 79 -12.92 12.70 0.40
CA GLU A 79 -13.20 13.51 1.60
C GLU A 79 -12.06 13.37 2.63
N ASP A 80 -11.97 14.33 3.55
CA ASP A 80 -10.99 14.30 4.63
C ASP A 80 -11.16 13.05 5.51
N ILE A 81 -10.03 12.46 5.90
CA ILE A 81 -10.02 11.25 6.72
C ILE A 81 -9.88 11.62 8.19
N ASP A 82 -10.93 11.37 8.97
CA ASP A 82 -10.90 11.53 10.41
C ASP A 82 -9.96 10.50 11.07
N LEU A 83 -8.80 10.96 11.52
CA LEU A 83 -7.77 10.15 12.18
C LEU A 83 -8.11 9.80 13.64
N THR A 84 -9.16 10.38 14.23
CA THR A 84 -9.58 10.07 15.60
C THR A 84 -10.29 8.73 15.71
N LEU A 85 -10.93 8.30 14.61
CA LEU A 85 -11.63 7.01 14.52
C LEU A 85 -10.65 5.85 14.68
N ASN A 86 -11.03 4.84 15.48
CA ASN A 86 -10.19 3.67 15.77
C ASN A 86 -9.63 2.98 14.51
N LYS A 87 -10.46 2.84 13.46
CA LYS A 87 -10.06 2.25 12.17
C LYS A 87 -8.98 3.06 11.41
N ASN A 88 -8.80 4.33 11.75
CA ASN A 88 -7.84 5.25 11.12
C ASN A 88 -6.63 5.56 12.02
N ARG A 89 -6.68 5.25 13.32
CA ARG A 89 -5.60 5.51 14.29
C ARG A 89 -4.27 4.86 13.92
N TYR A 90 -4.30 3.74 13.20
CA TYR A 90 -3.10 2.98 12.84
C TYR A 90 -2.32 3.59 11.66
N TYR A 91 -2.87 4.62 11.01
CA TYR A 91 -2.23 5.35 9.91
C TYR A 91 -0.78 5.79 10.19
N LYS A 92 -0.45 6.16 11.45
CA LYS A 92 0.91 6.54 11.85
C LYS A 92 1.73 5.42 12.50
N LYS A 93 1.11 4.30 12.89
CA LYS A 93 1.85 3.19 13.53
C LYS A 93 2.56 2.29 12.51
N PHE A 94 2.12 2.32 11.25
CA PHE A 94 2.80 1.64 10.16
C PHE A 94 3.95 2.45 9.54
N TYR A 95 4.49 3.49 10.21
CA TYR A 95 5.66 4.20 9.70
C TYR A 95 6.82 3.20 9.42
N PHE A 96 7.04 2.98 8.12
CA PHE A 96 8.03 2.09 7.50
C PHE A 96 9.48 2.51 7.72
N PHE A 97 9.73 3.46 8.62
CA PHE A 97 11.07 3.82 9.05
C PHE A 97 11.29 3.20 10.44
N LYS A 98 11.86 1.98 10.44
CA LYS A 98 12.99 1.79 11.36
C LYS A 98 13.88 3.01 11.14
N LYS A 99 14.02 3.86 12.15
CA LYS A 99 15.22 4.67 12.26
C LYS A 99 16.38 3.70 11.96
N PHE A 100 17.15 4.00 10.93
CA PHE A 100 18.55 3.62 10.95
C PHE A 100 19.15 4.47 12.07
N ASP A 101 18.92 4.06 13.32
CA ASP A 101 19.78 4.52 14.40
C ASP A 101 21.16 3.94 14.08
N LYS A 102 22.11 4.85 13.92
CA LYS A 102 23.49 4.67 13.48
C LYS A 102 24.23 3.57 14.26
#